data_AF-A0AAE0L0X5-F1
#
_entry.id   AF-A0AAE0L0X5-F1
#
_cell.length_a   1.000
_cell.length_b   1.000
_cell.length_c   1.000
_cell.angle_alpha   90.00
_cell.angle_beta   90.00
_cell.angle_gamma   90.00
#
_symmetry.space_group_name_H-M   'P 1'
#
loop_
_entity.id
_entity.type
_entity.pdbx_description
1 polymer ?
#
loop_
_entity_poly.entity_id
_entity_poly.type
_entity_poly.pdbx_seq_one_letter_code
_entity_poly.pdbx_strand_id
1 'polypeptide(L)'
;MQLRPLIEDELSVDPPATSVSKGRPKYAMRLLLHPGEESLHLAMSRLKLQHHQARTSGAGLLLAIGPEGGWVDFELQMLERAGFSLVGMGPRILRTDVATIGAIVFVREMLASFNDEQTAE
;
A
#
# COMPACT_ATOMS: atom_id res chain seq x y z
N MET A 1 11.31 -6.09 -7.66
CA MET A 1 10.25 -6.23 -6.64
C MET A 1 9.78 -7.68 -6.63
N GLN A 2 9.88 -8.38 -5.51
CA GLN A 2 9.35 -9.74 -5.38
C GLN A 2 7.92 -9.64 -4.85
N LEU A 3 6.93 -9.96 -5.68
CA LEU A 3 5.54 -10.09 -5.23
C LEU A 3 5.43 -11.37 -4.40
N ARG A 4 4.78 -11.25 -3.23
CA ARG A 4 4.45 -12.40 -2.39
C ARG A 4 2.98 -12.30 -2.01
N PRO A 5 2.16 -13.33 -2.28
CA PRO A 5 0.80 -13.35 -1.76
C PRO A 5 0.85 -13.35 -0.23
N LEU A 6 -0.08 -12.64 0.40
CA LEU A 6 -0.22 -12.59 1.86
C LEU A 6 -1.24 -13.63 2.31
N ILE A 7 -0.94 -14.37 3.38
CA ILE A 7 -1.90 -15.23 4.08
C ILE A 7 -2.48 -14.43 5.25
N GLU A 8 -3.79 -14.49 5.48
CA GLU A 8 -4.51 -13.66 6.48
C GLU A 8 -3.90 -13.72 7.89
N ASP A 9 -3.33 -14.85 8.29
CA ASP A 9 -2.66 -15.04 9.59
C ASP A 9 -1.45 -14.08 9.76
N GLU A 10 -0.86 -13.60 8.66
CA GLU A 10 0.23 -12.61 8.64
C GLU A 10 -0.24 -11.16 8.81
N LEU A 11 -1.54 -10.87 8.76
CA LEU A 11 -2.08 -9.51 9.01
C LEU A 11 -1.90 -9.10 10.48
N SER A 12 -1.70 -10.06 11.37
CA SER A 12 -1.89 -9.90 12.82
C SER A 12 -0.73 -9.27 13.62
N VAL A 13 0.37 -8.78 13.02
CA VAL A 13 1.62 -8.61 13.82
C VAL A 13 2.39 -7.28 13.72
N ASP A 14 2.07 -6.32 12.86
CA ASP A 14 2.64 -4.98 13.04
C ASP A 14 1.55 -4.00 13.49
N PRO A 15 1.69 -3.36 14.66
CA PRO A 15 0.84 -2.24 14.96
C PRO A 15 1.10 -1.12 13.93
N PRO A 16 0.16 -0.17 13.76
CA PRO A 16 0.38 0.99 12.89
C PRO A 16 1.71 1.65 13.24
N ALA A 17 2.38 2.26 12.25
CA ALA A 17 3.73 2.84 12.38
C ALA A 17 3.89 3.86 13.54
N THR A 18 2.79 4.26 14.17
CA THR A 18 2.68 5.10 15.36
C THR A 18 2.81 4.36 16.70
N SER A 19 2.81 3.03 16.73
CA SER A 19 2.92 2.27 17.98
C SER A 19 4.35 1.80 18.22
N VAL A 20 4.85 2.14 19.40
CA VAL A 20 6.20 1.85 19.90
C VAL A 20 6.32 0.37 20.28
N SER A 21 6.28 -0.55 19.31
CA SER A 21 6.65 -1.95 19.54
C SER A 21 8.13 -2.17 19.18
N LYS A 22 8.77 -3.11 19.86
CA LYS A 22 10.23 -3.38 19.83
C LYS A 22 10.79 -3.89 18.49
N GLY A 23 10.00 -3.90 17.41
CA GLY A 23 10.40 -4.41 16.09
C GLY A 23 10.21 -3.37 14.99
N ARG A 24 11.09 -3.37 13.97
CA ARG A 24 10.86 -2.57 12.76
C ARG A 24 9.61 -3.11 12.04
N PRO A 25 8.66 -2.26 11.63
CA PRO A 25 7.48 -2.72 10.91
C PRO A 25 7.91 -3.42 9.60
N LYS A 26 7.31 -4.59 9.31
CA LYS A 26 7.59 -5.37 8.07
C LYS A 26 7.17 -4.58 6.84
N TYR A 27 6.10 -3.81 6.95
CA TYR A 27 5.58 -2.96 5.87
C TYR A 27 5.55 -1.49 6.30
N ALA A 28 6.19 -0.64 5.48
CA ALA A 28 6.17 0.81 5.66
C ALA A 28 4.78 1.39 5.37
N MET A 29 4.03 0.73 4.49
CA MET A 29 2.70 1.16 4.10
C MET A 29 1.84 -0.05 3.73
N ARG A 30 0.55 0.07 4.06
CA ARG A 30 -0.51 -0.88 3.73
C ARG A 30 -1.60 -0.12 2.97
N LEU A 31 -1.85 -0.50 1.73
CA LEU A 31 -2.81 0.15 0.85
C LEU A 31 -3.94 -0.81 0.51
N LEU A 32 -5.16 -0.33 0.62
CA LEU A 32 -6.37 -1.06 0.26
C LEU A 32 -6.98 -0.42 -0.97
N LEU A 33 -7.03 -1.16 -2.09
CA LEU A 33 -7.75 -0.70 -3.26
C LEU A 33 -9.25 -0.75 -2.99
N HIS A 34 -9.85 0.44 -2.93
CA HIS A 34 -11.27 0.65 -2.75
C HIS A 34 -11.68 1.95 -3.48
N PRO A 35 -12.84 2.00 -4.16
CA PRO A 35 -13.34 3.25 -4.72
C PRO A 35 -13.46 4.32 -3.63
N GLY A 36 -12.87 5.50 -3.83
CA GLY A 36 -12.85 6.53 -2.78
C GLY A 36 -12.12 7.80 -3.19
N GLU A 37 -12.05 8.75 -2.25
CA GLU A 37 -11.53 10.10 -2.50
C GLU A 37 -10.00 10.15 -2.57
N GLU A 38 -9.29 9.41 -1.73
CA GLU A 38 -7.83 9.41 -1.76
C GLU A 38 -7.31 8.60 -2.95
N SER A 39 -6.55 9.25 -3.83
CA SER A 39 -5.96 8.56 -4.98
C SER A 39 -4.69 7.78 -4.60
N LEU A 40 -4.48 6.64 -5.23
CA LEU A 40 -3.26 5.84 -5.13
C LEU A 40 -2.00 6.68 -5.42
N HIS A 41 -2.09 7.62 -6.37
CA HIS A 41 -1.00 8.53 -6.68
C HIS A 41 -0.63 9.43 -5.50
N LEU A 42 -1.61 10.04 -4.84
CA LEU A 42 -1.38 10.91 -3.70
C LEU A 42 -0.75 10.14 -2.53
N ALA A 43 -1.26 8.94 -2.24
CA ALA A 43 -0.71 8.07 -1.20
C ALA A 43 0.77 7.71 -1.47
N MET A 44 1.10 7.32 -2.71
CA MET A 44 2.48 7.02 -3.10
C MET A 44 3.39 8.26 -3.06
N SER A 45 2.91 9.42 -3.48
CA SER A 45 3.69 10.67 -3.43
C SER A 45 4.00 11.09 -1.98
N ARG A 46 3.06 10.87 -1.04
CA ARG A 46 3.31 11.08 0.39
C ARG A 46 4.41 10.14 0.91
N LEU A 47 4.38 8.88 0.50
CA LEU A 47 5.42 7.91 0.85
C LEU A 47 6.79 8.36 0.33
N LYS A 48 6.89 8.85 -0.91
CA LYS A 48 8.14 9.37 -1.49
C LYS A 48 8.77 10.45 -0.61
N LEU A 49 7.97 11.43 -0.21
CA LEU A 49 8.42 12.54 0.63
C LEU A 49 8.87 12.07 2.02
N GLN A 50 8.12 11.14 2.62
CA GLN A 50 8.48 10.56 3.92
C GLN A 50 9.78 9.76 3.84
N HIS A 51 10.00 8.97 2.79
CA HIS A 51 11.22 8.20 2.59
C HIS A 51 12.45 9.07 2.31
N HIS A 52 12.29 10.21 1.65
CA HIS A 52 13.40 11.14 1.46
C HIS A 52 13.88 11.73 2.80
N GLN A 53 12.96 11.94 3.75
CA GLN A 53 13.26 12.48 5.08
C GLN A 53 13.66 11.41 6.11
N ALA A 54 13.09 10.21 6.01
CA ALA A 54 13.32 9.08 6.88
C ALA A 54 14.07 8.00 6.10
N ARG A 55 15.36 7.80 6.38
CA ARG A 55 16.20 6.72 5.83
C ARG A 55 15.76 5.32 6.32
N THR A 56 14.47 5.00 6.27
CA THR A 56 13.91 3.72 6.72
C THR A 56 14.12 2.67 5.64
N SER A 57 15.24 1.99 5.77
CA SER A 57 15.69 0.91 4.89
C SER A 57 14.91 -0.38 5.15
N GLY A 58 14.32 -0.95 4.09
CA GLY A 58 13.96 -2.37 4.01
C GLY A 58 12.51 -2.77 4.30
N ALA A 59 11.65 -1.86 4.76
CA ALA A 59 10.23 -2.16 4.97
C ALA A 59 9.45 -2.15 3.64
N GLY A 60 8.62 -3.16 3.39
CA GLY A 60 7.92 -3.35 2.12
C GLY A 60 6.64 -2.52 1.99
N LEU A 61 6.02 -2.57 0.81
CA LEU A 61 4.66 -2.11 0.57
C LEU A 61 3.73 -3.32 0.54
N LEU A 62 2.58 -3.23 1.21
CA LEU A 62 1.52 -4.23 1.12
C LEU A 62 0.31 -3.62 0.40
N LEU A 63 -0.20 -4.34 -0.60
CA LEU A 63 -1.37 -3.93 -1.38
C LEU A 63 -2.46 -5.00 -1.24
N ALA A 64 -3.63 -4.61 -0.75
CA ALA A 64 -4.83 -5.42 -0.69
C ALA A 64 -5.75 -5.06 -1.85
N ILE A 65 -6.20 -6.09 -2.58
CA ILE A 65 -7.06 -5.96 -3.76
C ILE A 65 -8.24 -6.90 -3.57
N GLY A 66 -9.46 -6.36 -3.68
CA GLY A 66 -10.68 -7.11 -3.40
C GLY A 66 -11.06 -8.05 -4.54
N PRO A 67 -11.91 -9.06 -4.25
CA PRO A 67 -12.48 -9.95 -5.26
C PRO A 67 -13.44 -9.19 -6.18
N GLU A 68 -14.01 -9.86 -7.19
CA GLU A 68 -14.92 -9.25 -8.17
C GLU A 68 -16.16 -8.60 -7.53
N GLY A 69 -16.60 -9.11 -6.39
CA GLY A 69 -17.70 -8.54 -5.60
C GLY A 69 -17.32 -7.32 -4.75
N GLY A 70 -16.03 -6.95 -4.73
CA GLY A 70 -15.48 -5.95 -3.84
C GLY A 70 -15.35 -6.46 -2.40
N TRP A 71 -15.09 -5.51 -1.49
CA TRP A 71 -15.00 -5.77 -0.06
C TRP A 71 -16.36 -5.52 0.59
N VAL A 72 -16.72 -6.34 1.57
CA VAL A 72 -17.87 -6.03 2.45
C VAL A 72 -17.44 -5.09 3.58
N ASP A 73 -18.39 -4.36 4.17
CA ASP A 73 -18.11 -3.37 5.23
C ASP A 73 -17.30 -3.94 6.40
N PHE A 74 -17.54 -5.20 6.75
CA PHE A 74 -16.78 -5.90 7.79
C PHE A 74 -15.29 -6.05 7.42
N GLU A 75 -14.98 -6.41 6.18
CA GLU A 75 -13.60 -6.56 5.69
C GLU A 75 -12.90 -5.21 5.59
N LEU A 76 -13.61 -4.17 5.12
CA LEU A 76 -13.09 -2.80 5.09
C LEU A 76 -12.66 -2.36 6.50
N GLN A 77 -13.56 -2.49 7.48
CA GLN A 77 -13.26 -2.14 8.86
C GLN A 77 -12.12 -2.97 9.45
N MET A 78 -12.06 -4.26 9.12
CA MET A 78 -10.97 -5.14 9.56
C MET A 78 -9.63 -4.67 9.01
N LEU A 79 -9.57 -4.36 7.71
CA LEU A 79 -8.35 -3.90 7.03
C LEU A 79 -7.93 -2.51 7.50
N GLU A 80 -8.86 -1.59 7.70
CA GLU A 80 -8.58 -0.28 8.31
C GLU A 80 -8.00 -0.43 9.72
N ARG A 81 -8.56 -1.31 10.56
CA ARG A 81 -8.02 -1.62 11.89
C ARG A 81 -6.64 -2.28 11.82
N ALA A 82 -6.34 -3.01 10.74
CA ALA A 82 -5.02 -3.55 10.44
C ALA A 82 -4.06 -2.49 9.85
N GLY A 83 -4.47 -1.22 9.79
CA GLY A 83 -3.63 -0.10 9.37
C GLY A 83 -3.55 0.11 7.86
N PHE A 84 -4.52 -0.41 7.10
CA PHE A 84 -4.63 -0.12 5.67
C PHE A 84 -5.25 1.25 5.42
N SER A 85 -4.67 2.01 4.49
CA SER A 85 -5.27 3.22 3.93
C SER A 85 -6.06 2.89 2.67
N LEU A 86 -7.31 3.34 2.59
CA LEU A 86 -8.14 3.19 1.41
C LEU A 86 -7.67 4.12 0.30
N VAL A 87 -7.43 3.57 -0.89
CA VAL A 87 -6.96 4.32 -2.05
C VAL A 87 -7.69 3.90 -3.33
N GLY A 88 -8.10 4.89 -4.11
CA GLY A 88 -8.76 4.72 -5.40
C GLY A 88 -7.80 4.88 -6.59
N MET A 89 -8.17 4.28 -7.73
CA MET A 89 -7.45 4.39 -9.00
C MET A 89 -8.15 5.35 -9.98
N GLY A 90 -8.60 6.49 -9.45
CA GLY A 90 -9.34 7.49 -10.20
C GLY A 90 -10.87 7.33 -10.09
N PRO A 91 -11.65 8.09 -10.89
CA PRO A 91 -13.09 8.24 -10.69
C PRO A 91 -13.93 7.05 -11.17
N ARG A 92 -13.34 6.12 -11.92
CA ARG A 92 -14.05 4.94 -12.43
C ARG A 92 -13.78 3.75 -11.54
N ILE A 93 -14.84 3.04 -11.16
CA ILE A 93 -14.72 1.72 -10.53
C ILE A 93 -14.15 0.76 -11.57
N LEU A 94 -12.97 0.20 -11.27
CA LEU A 94 -12.29 -0.75 -12.14
C LEU A 94 -12.67 -2.18 -11.74
N ARG A 95 -12.74 -3.07 -12.72
CA ARG A 95 -12.85 -4.51 -12.47
C ARG A 95 -11.56 -5.02 -11.81
N THR A 96 -11.67 -6.05 -10.98
CA THR A 96 -10.57 -6.62 -10.17
C THR A 96 -9.31 -6.89 -10.98
N ASP A 97 -9.40 -7.50 -12.16
CA ASP A 97 -8.23 -7.78 -13.01
C ASP A 97 -7.50 -6.50 -13.45
N VAL A 98 -8.28 -5.48 -13.85
CA VAL A 98 -7.76 -4.19 -14.33
C VAL A 98 -7.17 -3.40 -13.17
N ALA A 99 -7.86 -3.38 -12.01
CA ALA A 99 -7.36 -2.76 -10.79
C ALA A 99 -6.03 -3.41 -10.35
N THR A 100 -5.96 -4.74 -10.39
CA THR A 100 -4.77 -5.51 -10.01
C THR A 100 -3.57 -5.15 -10.86
N ILE A 101 -3.70 -5.28 -12.19
CA ILE A 101 -2.60 -5.00 -13.11
C ILE A 101 -2.20 -3.53 -13.03
N GLY A 102 -3.19 -2.63 -13.07
CA GLY A 102 -2.93 -1.19 -13.05
C GLY A 102 -2.27 -0.72 -11.76
N ALA A 103 -2.68 -1.23 -10.60
CA ALA A 103 -2.07 -0.87 -9.33
C ALA A 103 -0.63 -1.38 -9.21
N ILE A 104 -0.36 -2.63 -9.61
CA ILE A 104 1.00 -3.18 -9.58
C ILE A 104 1.95 -2.37 -10.48
N VAL A 105 1.53 -2.07 -11.70
CA VAL A 105 2.33 -1.25 -12.63
C VAL A 105 2.56 0.14 -12.04
N PHE A 106 1.49 0.80 -11.59
CA PHE A 106 1.58 2.15 -11.02
C PHE A 106 2.53 2.22 -9.82
N VAL A 107 2.37 1.32 -8.87
CA VAL A 107 3.23 1.21 -7.68
C VAL A 107 4.67 0.96 -8.08
N ARG A 108 4.92 0.06 -9.04
CA ARG A 108 6.27 -0.27 -9.50
C ARG A 108 6.95 0.95 -10.14
N GLU A 109 6.26 1.69 -11.00
CA GLU A 109 6.80 2.90 -11.63
C GLU A 109 7.09 3.98 -10.59
N MET A 110 6.18 4.19 -9.63
CA MET A 110 6.41 5.12 -8.53
C MET A 110 7.64 4.73 -7.72
N LEU A 111 7.77 3.46 -7.31
CA LEU A 111 8.94 2.98 -6.57
C LEU A 111 10.24 3.07 -7.39
N ALA A 112 10.20 2.83 -8.71
CA ALA A 112 11.37 3.00 -9.57
C ALA A 112 11.83 4.46 -9.59
N SER A 113 10.88 5.41 -9.67
CA SER A 113 11.18 6.85 -9.61
C SER A 113 11.80 7.29 -8.27
N PHE A 114 11.66 6.50 -7.20
CA PHE A 114 12.29 6.79 -5.91
C PHE A 114 13.78 6.41 -5.89
N ASN A 115 14.18 5.47 -6.74
CA ASN A 115 15.56 4.97 -6.84
C ASN A 115 16.39 5.79 -7.84
N ASP A 116 15.77 6.23 -8.94
CA ASP A 116 16.45 7.02 -9.98
C ASP A 116 16.93 8.37 -9.42
N GLU A 117 16.15 9.02 -8.56
CA GLU A 117 16.53 10.27 -7.89
C GLU A 117 17.64 10.09 -6.84
N GLN A 118 17.84 8.88 -6.31
CA GLN A 118 18.92 8.58 -5.35
C GLN A 118 20.26 8.26 -6.01
N THR A 119 20.28 7.93 -7.30
CA THR A 119 21.53 7.59 -8.03
C THR A 119 22.17 8.84 -8.66
N ALA A 120 21.45 9.96 -8.68
CA ALA A 120 21.92 11.23 -9.25
C ALA A 120 22.66 12.14 -8.24
N GLU A 121 22.91 11.65 -7.01
CA GLU A 121 23.67 12.32 -5.93
C GLU A 121 24.88 11.47 -5.53
#